data_AF-A0AAD8DWZ3-F1
#
_entry.id   AF-A0AAD8DWZ3-F1
#
_cell.length_a   1.000
_cell.length_b   1.000
_cell.length_c   1.000
_cell.angle_alpha   90.00
_cell.angle_beta   90.00
_cell.angle_gamma   90.00
#
_symmetry.space_group_name_H-M   'P 1'
#
loop_
_entity.id
_entity.type
_entity.pdbx_description
1 polymer ?
#
loop_
_entity_poly.entity_id
_entity_poly.type
_entity_poly.pdbx_seq_one_letter_code
_entity_poly.pdbx_strand_id
1 'polypeptide(L)'
;MVHAIDIKNFPIGLEGVIPPVPEADGDQDERKGNVTYGIDDIPPWYLCIFMALQHYLTMIGAIVAIPFILCPALCMADTDPDRSNIISTMIFVTGLITWLQATFGCRLPIVQGGTISFLVPTLAILNLPQWQCPAAAVLDAMTHEEQQRVWMSRMCELSGAIAVSALFQVFLGYFGVIGSVLRFVTPLTIAPTVALVGLTLFEHAADAASQQWGIAAG
;
A
#
# COMPACT_ATOMS: atom_id res chain seq x y z
N MET A 1 -7.86 2.90 28.28
CA MET A 1 -9.20 3.51 28.17
C MET A 1 -9.23 4.32 26.89
N VAL A 2 -9.25 3.64 25.74
CA VAL A 2 -9.44 4.28 24.44
C VAL A 2 -10.90 4.00 24.12
N HIS A 3 -11.71 5.06 24.19
CA HIS A 3 -13.11 5.00 23.80
C HIS A 3 -13.16 4.49 22.37
N ALA A 4 -13.78 3.31 22.17
CA ALA A 4 -14.21 2.89 20.85
C ALA A 4 -15.01 4.05 20.25
N ILE A 5 -14.61 4.47 19.04
CA ILE A 5 -15.34 5.45 18.26
C ILE A 5 -16.74 4.87 18.05
N ASP A 6 -17.72 5.46 18.73
CA ASP A 6 -19.12 5.05 18.67
C ASP A 6 -19.70 5.51 17.32
N ILE A 7 -19.70 4.59 16.36
CA ILE A 7 -20.22 4.79 15.01
C ILE A 7 -21.74 5.07 15.02
N LYS A 8 -22.45 4.83 16.14
CA LYS A 8 -23.90 5.08 16.22
C LYS A 8 -24.28 6.57 16.19
N ASN A 9 -23.37 7.47 16.60
CA ASN A 9 -23.67 8.90 16.71
C ASN A 9 -23.27 9.74 15.48
N PHE A 10 -22.84 9.10 14.39
CA PHE A 10 -22.57 9.82 13.16
C PHE A 10 -23.92 10.10 12.46
N PRO A 11 -24.31 11.36 12.20
CA PRO A 11 -25.57 11.71 11.55
C PRO A 11 -25.46 11.47 10.04
N ILE A 12 -25.08 10.27 9.63
CA ILE A 12 -25.37 9.75 8.30
C ILE A 12 -26.79 9.25 8.42
N GLY A 13 -27.76 9.94 7.79
CA GLY A 13 -29.17 9.58 7.76
C GLY A 13 -29.45 8.22 7.12
N LEU A 14 -28.99 7.16 7.77
CA LEU A 14 -29.12 5.74 7.46
C LEU A 14 -30.14 5.06 8.39
N GLU A 15 -30.97 5.84 9.11
CA GLU A 15 -32.03 5.39 10.04
C GLU A 15 -33.06 4.42 9.43
N GLY A 16 -33.05 4.20 8.11
CA GLY A 16 -33.95 3.27 7.42
C GLY A 16 -33.28 2.05 6.76
N VAL A 17 -31.95 1.93 6.80
CA VAL A 17 -31.20 0.84 6.13
C VAL A 17 -30.59 -0.14 7.14
N ILE A 18 -30.37 0.29 8.37
CA ILE A 18 -29.78 -0.52 9.44
C ILE A 18 -30.90 -0.95 10.39
N PRO A 19 -31.23 -2.26 10.51
CA PRO A 19 -32.19 -2.70 11.50
C PRO A 19 -31.70 -2.33 12.91
N PRO A 20 -32.59 -1.96 13.84
CA PRO A 20 -32.22 -1.54 15.18
C PRO A 20 -31.36 -2.63 15.84
N VAL A 21 -30.21 -2.22 16.37
CA VAL A 21 -29.33 -3.11 17.15
C VAL A 21 -30.11 -3.49 18.41
N PRO A 22 -30.47 -4.78 18.59
CA PRO A 22 -31.16 -5.21 19.81
C PRO A 22 -30.26 -4.92 21.01
N GLU A 23 -30.85 -4.36 22.06
CA GLU A 23 -30.20 -4.29 23.37
C GLU A 23 -29.83 -5.71 23.80
N ALA A 24 -28.58 -5.88 24.23
CA ALA A 24 -28.04 -7.15 24.65
C ALA A 24 -28.65 -7.56 26.00
N ASP A 25 -29.82 -8.19 25.94
CA ASP A 25 -30.25 -9.14 26.96
C ASP A 25 -29.76 -10.53 26.53
N GLY A 26 -29.30 -11.31 27.51
CA GLY A 26 -28.40 -12.43 27.29
C GLY A 26 -28.97 -13.56 26.44
N ASP A 27 -28.34 -13.84 25.30
CA ASP A 27 -28.01 -15.18 24.82
C ASP A 27 -26.93 -15.07 23.72
N GLN A 28 -25.79 -15.75 23.88
CA GLN A 28 -24.57 -15.52 23.09
C GLN A 28 -24.43 -16.42 21.84
N ASP A 29 -25.50 -17.00 21.28
CA ASP A 29 -25.33 -18.06 20.25
C ASP A 29 -25.93 -17.81 18.85
N GLU A 30 -26.48 -16.64 18.52
CA GLU A 30 -27.20 -16.46 17.22
C GLU A 30 -26.75 -15.30 16.32
N ARG A 31 -25.43 -15.05 16.21
CA ARG A 31 -24.86 -14.32 15.05
C ARG A 31 -23.55 -14.91 14.55
N LYS A 32 -23.51 -16.22 14.28
CA LYS A 32 -22.42 -16.83 13.50
C LYS A 32 -22.65 -16.53 12.01
N GLY A 33 -22.25 -15.34 11.58
CA GLY A 33 -21.77 -15.20 10.20
C GLY A 33 -20.65 -16.21 9.99
N ASN A 34 -20.61 -16.85 8.83
CA ASN A 34 -19.71 -17.97 8.47
C ASN A 34 -18.22 -17.59 8.51
N VAL A 35 -17.66 -17.37 9.71
CA VAL A 35 -16.27 -16.98 9.95
C VAL A 35 -15.74 -17.85 11.09
N THR A 36 -14.70 -18.64 10.80
CA THR A 36 -14.11 -19.61 11.74
C THR A 36 -13.30 -18.95 12.86
N TYR A 37 -12.81 -17.72 12.67
CA TYR A 37 -12.08 -16.93 13.66
C TYR A 37 -12.50 -15.45 13.58
N GLY A 38 -12.93 -14.88 14.71
CA GLY A 38 -13.16 -13.45 14.87
C GLY A 38 -11.85 -12.63 14.94
N ILE A 39 -11.97 -11.30 14.93
CA ILE A 39 -10.82 -10.37 14.95
C ILE A 39 -10.04 -10.46 16.26
N ASP A 40 -10.73 -10.68 17.38
CA ASP A 40 -10.15 -10.76 18.73
C ASP A 40 -9.83 -12.20 19.17
N ASP A 41 -10.12 -13.20 18.33
CA ASP A 41 -9.88 -14.60 18.66
C ASP A 41 -8.39 -14.94 18.50
N ILE A 42 -7.87 -15.78 19.41
CA ILE A 42 -6.47 -16.22 19.39
C ILE A 42 -6.43 -17.67 18.91
N PRO A 43 -6.04 -17.94 17.65
CA PRO A 43 -5.90 -19.30 17.16
C PRO A 43 -4.80 -20.06 17.91
N PRO A 44 -4.83 -21.41 17.88
CA PRO A 44 -3.72 -22.24 18.31
C PRO A 44 -2.39 -21.78 17.67
N TRP A 45 -1.33 -21.74 18.49
CA TRP A 45 -0.03 -21.17 18.11
C TRP A 45 0.56 -21.74 16.81
N TYR A 46 0.30 -23.01 16.50
CA TYR A 46 0.76 -23.65 15.28
C TYR A 46 0.03 -23.13 14.04
N LEU A 47 -1.29 -22.89 14.11
CA LEU A 47 -2.06 -22.30 13.02
C LEU A 47 -1.64 -20.84 12.77
N CYS A 48 -1.34 -20.08 13.83
CA CYS A 48 -0.85 -18.72 13.71
C CYS A 48 0.42 -18.64 12.86
N ILE A 49 1.36 -19.59 13.00
CA ILE A 49 2.59 -19.62 12.21
C ILE A 49 2.29 -19.84 10.72
N PHE A 50 1.43 -20.82 10.39
CA PHE A 50 1.06 -21.08 8.99
C PHE A 50 0.28 -19.92 8.37
N MET A 51 -0.64 -19.32 9.11
CA MET A 51 -1.40 -18.15 8.66
C MET A 51 -0.51 -16.92 8.48
N ALA A 52 0.43 -16.67 9.39
CA ALA A 52 1.41 -15.59 9.25
C ALA A 52 2.30 -15.80 8.02
N LEU A 53 2.75 -17.04 7.78
CA LEU A 53 3.52 -17.39 6.59
C LEU A 53 2.72 -17.15 5.31
N GLN A 54 1.45 -17.58 5.27
CA GLN A 54 0.57 -17.36 4.12
C GLN A 54 0.37 -15.87 3.84
N HIS A 55 0.08 -15.07 4.88
CA HIS A 55 -0.07 -13.63 4.75
C HIS A 55 1.22 -12.97 4.26
N TYR A 56 2.37 -13.39 4.78
CA TYR A 56 3.66 -12.90 4.33
C TYR A 56 3.90 -13.21 2.85
N LEU A 57 3.70 -14.47 2.42
CA LEU A 57 3.91 -14.89 1.03
C LEU A 57 2.96 -14.20 0.05
N THR A 58 1.73 -13.87 0.48
CA THR A 58 0.79 -13.14 -0.38
C THR A 58 1.17 -11.66 -0.50
N MET A 59 1.65 -11.04 0.56
CA MET A 59 1.96 -9.61 0.59
C MET A 59 3.33 -9.27 0.00
N ILE A 60 4.32 -10.17 0.11
CA ILE A 60 5.68 -9.91 -0.36
C ILE A 60 5.75 -9.62 -1.86
N GLY A 61 4.90 -10.27 -2.66
CA GLY A 61 4.83 -10.03 -4.11
C GLY A 61 4.49 -8.58 -4.44
N ALA A 62 3.45 -8.02 -3.80
CA ALA A 62 3.06 -6.63 -4.00
C ALA A 62 4.12 -5.64 -3.46
N ILE A 63 4.75 -5.95 -2.32
CA ILE A 63 5.77 -5.10 -1.71
C ILE A 63 7.02 -5.01 -2.59
N VAL A 64 7.46 -6.11 -3.20
CA VAL A 64 8.65 -6.15 -4.07
C VAL A 64 8.36 -5.60 -5.47
N ALA A 65 7.13 -5.72 -5.97
CA ALA A 65 6.76 -5.20 -7.29
C ALA A 65 6.96 -3.68 -7.42
N ILE A 66 6.66 -2.91 -6.38
CA ILE A 66 6.77 -1.45 -6.38
C ILE A 66 8.22 -0.96 -6.64
N PRO A 67 9.22 -1.31 -5.80
CA PRO A 67 10.60 -0.93 -6.06
C PRO A 67 11.14 -1.57 -7.33
N PHE A 68 10.66 -2.75 -7.74
CA PHE A 68 11.09 -3.38 -8.99
C PHE A 68 10.75 -2.52 -10.21
N ILE A 69 9.54 -1.95 -10.27
CA ILE A 69 9.07 -1.05 -11.33
C ILE A 69 9.69 0.36 -11.18
N LEU A 70 9.88 0.84 -9.95
CA LEU A 70 10.34 2.19 -9.69
C LEU A 70 11.85 2.39 -9.91
N CYS A 71 12.71 1.41 -9.56
CA CYS A 71 14.17 1.57 -9.66
C CYS A 71 14.67 1.84 -11.09
N PRO A 72 14.18 1.17 -12.14
CA PRO A 72 14.52 1.51 -13.52
C PRO A 72 14.15 2.95 -13.89
N ALA A 73 13.01 3.43 -13.42
CA ALA A 73 12.55 4.80 -13.64
C ALA A 73 13.39 5.85 -12.86
N LEU A 74 14.09 5.43 -11.81
CA LEU A 74 15.04 6.26 -11.05
C LEU A 74 16.46 6.28 -11.64
N CYS A 75 16.66 5.66 -12.81
CA CYS A 75 17.96 5.53 -13.48
C CYS A 75 18.95 4.64 -12.70
N MET A 76 18.46 3.58 -12.08
CA MET A 76 19.29 2.56 -11.43
C MET A 76 19.43 1.35 -12.35
N ALA A 77 20.65 0.83 -12.49
CA ALA A 77 20.90 -0.36 -13.30
C ALA A 77 20.37 -1.62 -12.59
N ASP A 78 20.01 -2.65 -13.37
CA ASP A 78 19.48 -3.90 -12.80
C ASP A 78 20.51 -4.62 -11.92
N THR A 79 21.81 -4.42 -12.18
CA THR A 79 22.93 -5.02 -11.46
C THR A 79 23.40 -4.21 -10.26
N ASP A 80 22.81 -3.04 -9.99
CA ASP A 80 23.28 -2.17 -8.92
C ASP A 80 22.96 -2.76 -7.53
N PRO A 81 23.95 -2.79 -6.61
CA PRO A 81 23.72 -3.25 -5.24
C PRO A 81 22.70 -2.36 -4.50
N ASP A 82 22.58 -1.09 -4.86
CA ASP A 82 21.65 -0.13 -4.27
C ASP A 82 20.18 -0.54 -4.44
N ARG A 83 19.84 -1.22 -5.53
CA ARG A 83 18.47 -1.72 -5.78
C ARG A 83 18.05 -2.70 -4.70
N SER A 84 18.94 -3.62 -4.35
CA SER A 84 18.70 -4.62 -3.31
C SER A 84 18.53 -3.98 -1.93
N ASN A 85 19.26 -2.90 -1.66
CA ASN A 85 19.15 -2.13 -0.43
C ASN A 85 17.78 -1.44 -0.32
N ILE A 86 17.28 -0.84 -1.41
CA ILE A 86 15.93 -0.25 -1.45
C ILE A 86 14.85 -1.32 -1.22
N ILE A 87 14.96 -2.48 -1.85
CA ILE A 87 13.99 -3.57 -1.67
C ILE A 87 13.99 -4.07 -0.21
N SER A 88 15.17 -4.29 0.37
CA SER A 88 15.31 -4.74 1.76
C SER A 88 14.74 -3.73 2.75
N THR A 89 15.06 -2.45 2.58
CA THR A 89 14.54 -1.37 3.44
C THR A 89 13.03 -1.23 3.30
N MET A 90 12.47 -1.38 2.10
CA MET A 90 11.02 -1.34 1.88
C MET A 90 10.29 -2.47 2.63
N ILE A 91 10.81 -3.70 2.57
CA ILE A 91 10.25 -4.85 3.31
C ILE A 91 10.36 -4.61 4.81
N PHE A 92 11.52 -4.16 5.29
CA PHE A 92 11.78 -3.91 6.70
C PHE A 92 10.85 -2.82 7.27
N VAL A 93 10.78 -1.67 6.59
CA VAL A 93 9.93 -0.54 7.01
C VAL A 93 8.46 -0.94 6.96
N THR A 94 8.01 -1.66 5.93
CA THR A 94 6.65 -2.20 5.81
C THR A 94 6.29 -3.09 7.01
N GLY A 95 7.20 -3.99 7.42
CA GLY A 95 7.01 -4.83 8.61
C GLY A 95 6.92 -3.99 9.89
N LEU A 96 7.80 -3.00 10.04
CA LEU A 96 7.83 -2.12 11.20
C LEU A 96 6.54 -1.30 11.33
N ILE A 97 6.07 -0.67 10.24
CA ILE A 97 4.83 0.12 10.28
C ILE A 97 3.62 -0.75 10.54
N THR A 98 3.57 -1.97 9.99
CA THR A 98 2.46 -2.91 10.23
C THR A 98 2.44 -3.34 11.69
N TRP A 99 3.61 -3.62 12.27
CA TRP A 99 3.72 -3.96 13.68
C TRP A 99 3.31 -2.79 14.59
N LEU A 100 3.74 -1.55 14.28
CA LEU A 100 3.33 -0.35 15.01
C LEU A 100 1.82 -0.08 14.88
N GLN A 101 1.25 -0.25 13.69
CA GLN A 101 -0.19 -0.08 13.42
C GLN A 101 -1.04 -1.12 14.17
N ALA A 102 -0.56 -2.36 14.26
CA ALA A 102 -1.24 -3.42 14.99
C ALA A 102 -1.15 -3.24 16.52
N THR A 103 -0.04 -2.71 17.03
CA THR A 103 0.18 -2.54 18.49
C THR A 103 -0.41 -1.26 19.06
N PHE A 104 -0.14 -0.11 18.44
CA PHE A 104 -0.52 1.23 18.92
C PHE A 104 -1.62 1.90 18.08
N GLY A 105 -1.82 1.45 16.85
CA GLY A 105 -2.78 2.05 15.92
C GLY A 105 -4.21 1.55 16.11
N CYS A 106 -4.90 1.29 15.00
CA CYS A 106 -6.32 0.93 15.01
C CYS A 106 -6.60 -0.47 15.57
N ARG A 107 -5.58 -1.29 15.90
CA ARG A 107 -5.71 -2.69 16.36
C ARG A 107 -6.55 -3.58 15.44
N LEU A 108 -6.71 -3.18 14.18
CA LEU A 108 -7.34 -3.99 13.14
C LEU A 108 -6.25 -4.78 12.37
N PRO A 109 -6.59 -5.97 11.86
CA PRO A 109 -5.67 -6.79 11.05
C PRO A 109 -5.50 -6.16 9.67
N ILE A 110 -4.66 -5.12 9.59
CA ILE A 110 -4.33 -4.39 8.37
C ILE A 110 -2.83 -4.53 8.13
N VAL A 111 -2.46 -5.04 6.95
CA VAL A 111 -1.08 -5.03 6.50
C VAL A 111 -0.83 -3.73 5.75
N GLN A 112 0.10 -2.92 6.25
CA GLN A 112 0.49 -1.69 5.59
C GLN A 112 1.67 -1.94 4.64
N GLY A 113 1.75 -1.17 3.57
CA GLY A 113 2.83 -1.25 2.60
C GLY A 113 2.77 -0.09 1.62
N GLY A 114 3.66 -0.10 0.63
CA GLY A 114 3.61 0.88 -0.46
C GLY A 114 2.30 0.79 -1.23
N THR A 115 1.76 1.93 -1.64
CA THR A 115 0.54 1.97 -2.46
C THR A 115 0.87 2.06 -3.94
N ILE A 116 0.30 1.13 -4.69
CA ILE A 116 0.40 1.06 -6.14
C ILE A 116 -0.26 2.29 -6.80
N SER A 117 -1.23 2.93 -6.13
CA SER A 117 -1.90 4.13 -6.62
C SER A 117 -0.97 5.35 -6.75
N PHE A 118 0.13 5.40 -6.00
CA PHE A 118 1.15 6.45 -6.18
C PHE A 118 2.18 6.13 -7.27
N LEU A 119 2.18 4.90 -7.79
CA LEU A 119 3.14 4.50 -8.81
C LEU A 119 2.88 5.22 -10.13
N VAL A 120 1.61 5.27 -10.56
CA VAL A 120 1.19 5.98 -11.79
C VAL A 120 1.60 7.45 -11.80
N PRO A 121 1.25 8.28 -10.79
CA PRO A 121 1.68 9.68 -10.77
C PRO A 121 3.20 9.81 -10.61
N THR A 122 3.86 8.90 -9.90
CA THR A 122 5.32 8.90 -9.77
C THR A 122 6.02 8.67 -11.12
N LEU A 123 5.58 7.67 -11.89
CA LEU A 123 6.09 7.43 -13.24
C LEU A 123 5.80 8.60 -14.18
N ALA A 124 4.65 9.25 -14.04
CA ALA A 124 4.34 10.46 -14.81
C ALA A 124 5.33 11.59 -14.48
N ILE A 125 5.65 11.82 -13.20
CA ILE A 125 6.65 12.82 -12.77
C ILE A 125 8.04 12.51 -13.34
N LEU A 126 8.47 11.24 -13.29
CA LEU A 126 9.78 10.81 -13.76
C LEU A 126 9.93 10.87 -15.29
N ASN A 127 8.82 10.81 -16.04
CA ASN A 127 8.83 10.96 -17.49
C ASN A 127 8.92 12.41 -17.98
N LEU A 128 8.87 13.41 -17.09
CA LEU A 128 9.04 14.81 -17.50
C LEU A 128 10.48 15.08 -17.98
N PRO A 129 10.68 16.03 -18.92
CA PRO A 129 11.97 16.27 -19.54
C PRO A 129 13.07 16.68 -18.55
N GLN A 130 12.74 17.28 -17.41
CA GLN A 130 13.73 17.60 -16.38
C GLN A 130 14.23 16.39 -15.58
N TRP A 131 13.50 15.27 -15.58
CA TRP A 131 13.81 14.06 -14.80
C TRP A 131 14.23 12.86 -15.64
N GLN A 132 14.22 13.00 -16.97
CA GLN A 132 14.65 11.95 -17.90
C GLN A 132 16.05 11.43 -17.57
N CYS A 133 16.18 10.10 -17.64
CA CYS A 133 17.45 9.45 -17.41
C CYS A 133 18.45 9.78 -18.52
N PRO A 134 19.74 10.00 -18.18
CA PRO A 134 20.78 10.09 -19.19
C PRO A 134 20.87 8.75 -19.95
N ALA A 135 21.41 8.79 -21.18
CA ALA A 135 21.58 7.59 -21.99
C ALA A 135 22.37 6.52 -21.22
N ALA A 136 21.99 5.25 -21.37
CA ALA A 136 22.59 4.13 -20.62
C ALA A 136 24.12 4.08 -20.74
N ALA A 137 24.68 4.41 -21.92
CA ALA A 137 26.13 4.48 -22.13
C ALA A 137 26.84 5.58 -21.33
N VAL A 138 26.14 6.68 -21.04
CA VAL A 138 26.65 7.76 -20.19
C VAL A 138 26.52 7.38 -18.73
N LEU A 139 25.43 6.71 -18.35
CA LEU A 139 25.22 6.24 -16.98
C LEU A 139 26.24 5.18 -16.59
N ASP A 140 26.55 4.22 -17.47
CA ASP A 140 27.55 3.16 -17.23
C ASP A 140 29.00 3.71 -17.23
N ALA A 141 29.24 4.81 -17.94
CA ALA A 141 30.54 5.49 -17.93
C ALA A 141 30.73 6.41 -16.71
N MET A 142 29.68 6.69 -15.93
CA MET A 142 29.75 7.50 -14.72
C MET A 142 30.31 6.70 -13.53
N THR A 143 30.86 7.43 -12.56
CA THR A 143 31.27 6.81 -11.29
C THR A 143 30.04 6.44 -10.45
N HIS A 144 30.19 5.44 -9.56
CA HIS A 144 29.09 5.02 -8.66
C HIS A 144 28.54 6.18 -7.80
N GLU A 145 29.38 7.13 -7.39
CA GLU A 145 28.91 8.30 -6.62
C GLU A 145 28.01 9.24 -7.44
N GLU A 146 28.29 9.39 -8.74
CA GLU A 146 27.49 10.20 -9.65
C GLU A 146 26.15 9.53 -9.96
N GLN A 147 26.17 8.22 -10.21
CA GLN A 147 24.96 7.40 -10.35
C GLN A 147 24.10 7.51 -9.08
N GLN A 148 24.73 7.46 -7.90
CA GLN A 148 24.02 7.58 -6.63
C GLN A 148 23.32 8.93 -6.47
N ARG A 149 23.98 10.03 -6.88
CA ARG A 149 23.37 11.37 -6.84
C ARG A 149 22.17 11.49 -7.77
N VAL A 150 22.23 10.87 -8.94
CA VAL A 150 21.16 10.88 -9.96
C VAL A 150 19.88 10.25 -9.40
N TRP A 151 19.95 9.04 -8.84
CA TRP A 151 18.76 8.38 -8.30
C TRP A 151 18.30 8.98 -6.96
N MET A 152 19.24 9.39 -6.09
CA MET A 152 18.91 9.97 -4.78
C MET A 152 18.18 11.31 -4.89
N SER A 153 18.57 12.16 -5.84
CA SER A 153 17.89 13.44 -6.09
C SER A 153 16.41 13.24 -6.46
N ARG A 154 16.14 12.28 -7.35
CA ARG A 154 14.77 11.90 -7.74
C ARG A 154 13.98 11.32 -6.56
N MET A 155 14.60 10.46 -5.77
CA MET A 155 13.96 9.86 -4.59
C MET A 155 13.63 10.92 -3.52
N CYS A 156 14.47 11.96 -3.38
CA CYS A 156 14.22 13.08 -2.48
C CYS A 156 13.01 13.91 -2.93
N GLU A 157 12.89 14.20 -4.23
CA GLU A 157 11.72 14.90 -4.79
C GLU A 157 10.43 14.10 -4.56
N LEU A 158 10.46 12.79 -4.85
CA LEU A 158 9.29 11.91 -4.68
C LEU A 158 8.86 11.79 -3.21
N SER A 159 9.81 11.57 -2.31
CA SER A 159 9.51 11.48 -0.87
C SER A 159 9.01 12.81 -0.31
N GLY A 160 9.52 13.95 -0.80
CA GLY A 160 9.02 15.28 -0.48
C GLY A 160 7.57 15.47 -0.94
N ALA A 161 7.26 15.11 -2.19
CA ALA A 161 5.91 15.21 -2.73
C ALA A 161 4.90 14.32 -1.98
N ILE A 162 5.30 13.09 -1.64
CA ILE A 162 4.48 12.16 -0.84
C ILE A 162 4.28 12.70 0.58
N ALA A 163 5.32 13.24 1.21
CA ALA A 163 5.22 13.83 2.55
C ALA A 163 4.24 15.01 2.60
N VAL A 164 4.32 15.93 1.63
CA VAL A 164 3.37 17.05 1.54
C VAL A 164 1.94 16.55 1.28
N SER A 165 1.78 15.56 0.40
CA SER A 165 0.48 14.93 0.13
C SER A 165 -0.11 14.27 1.38
N ALA A 166 0.72 13.59 2.17
CA ALA A 166 0.30 12.97 3.43
C ALA A 166 -0.14 14.01 4.47
N LEU A 167 0.61 15.10 4.62
CA LEU A 167 0.22 16.21 5.51
C LEU A 167 -1.12 16.83 5.09
N PHE A 168 -1.32 17.03 3.79
CA PHE A 168 -2.58 17.52 3.24
C PHE A 168 -3.74 16.55 3.51
N GLN A 169 -3.50 15.24 3.37
CA GLN A 169 -4.50 14.22 3.67
C GLN A 169 -4.87 14.18 5.16
N VAL A 170 -3.89 14.30 6.06
CA VAL A 170 -4.12 14.39 7.51
C VAL A 170 -4.93 15.64 7.84
N PHE A 171 -4.62 16.78 7.22
CA PHE A 171 -5.38 18.00 7.36
C PHE A 171 -6.84 17.78 6.94
N LEU A 172 -7.09 17.31 5.71
CA LEU A 172 -8.47 17.05 5.24
C LEU A 172 -9.23 16.03 6.09
N GLY A 173 -8.54 15.03 6.65
CA GLY A 173 -9.12 14.08 7.58
C GLY A 173 -9.52 14.71 8.90
N TYR A 174 -8.69 15.60 9.45
CA TYR A 174 -8.99 16.35 10.66
C TYR A 174 -10.21 17.28 10.50
N PHE A 175 -10.36 17.92 9.34
CA PHE A 175 -11.51 18.78 9.04
C PHE A 175 -12.80 18.00 8.70
N GLY A 176 -12.77 16.66 8.68
CA GLY A 176 -13.96 15.83 8.40
C GLY A 176 -14.46 15.90 6.95
N VAL A 177 -13.71 16.56 6.05
CA VAL A 177 -14.05 16.67 4.61
C VAL A 177 -14.13 15.28 3.98
N ILE A 178 -13.26 14.37 4.41
CA ILE A 178 -13.24 12.96 3.96
C ILE A 178 -14.59 12.28 4.21
N GLY A 179 -15.25 12.55 5.35
CA GLY A 179 -16.57 11.98 5.65
C GLY A 179 -17.67 12.49 4.69
N SER A 180 -17.59 13.75 4.27
CA SER A 180 -18.50 14.32 3.28
C SER A 180 -18.28 13.74 1.89
N VAL A 181 -17.01 13.59 1.47
CA VAL A 181 -16.63 13.00 0.18
C VAL A 181 -17.01 11.52 0.10
N LEU A 182 -16.84 10.76 1.18
CA LEU A 182 -17.23 9.34 1.24
C LEU A 182 -18.72 9.11 0.97
N ARG A 183 -19.59 10.13 1.13
CA ARG A 183 -21.01 10.05 0.75
C ARG A 183 -21.21 10.04 -0.78
N PHE A 184 -20.27 10.59 -1.54
CA PHE A 184 -20.30 10.61 -3.01
C PHE A 184 -19.56 9.42 -3.62
N VAL A 185 -18.54 8.89 -2.93
CA VAL A 185 -17.75 7.76 -3.43
C VAL A 185 -18.54 6.46 -3.24
N THR A 186 -19.11 5.95 -4.32
CA THR A 186 -19.82 4.67 -4.33
C THR A 186 -18.92 3.55 -4.85
N PRO A 187 -19.17 2.27 -4.53
CA PRO A 187 -18.43 1.15 -5.11
C PRO A 187 -18.39 1.17 -6.65
N LEU A 188 -19.43 1.75 -7.26
CA LEU A 188 -19.55 1.95 -8.70
C LEU A 188 -18.45 2.85 -9.28
N THR A 189 -17.93 3.80 -8.51
CA THR A 189 -16.82 4.69 -8.94
C THR A 189 -15.45 4.15 -8.51
N ILE A 190 -15.36 3.44 -7.38
CA ILE A 190 -14.09 2.88 -6.89
C ILE A 190 -13.59 1.75 -7.79
N ALA A 191 -14.46 0.78 -8.10
CA ALA A 191 -14.09 -0.40 -8.88
C ALA A 191 -13.45 -0.06 -10.24
N PRO A 192 -14.03 0.80 -11.09
CA PRO A 192 -13.41 1.16 -12.37
C PRO A 192 -12.11 1.95 -12.17
N THR A 193 -12.02 2.79 -11.13
CA THR A 193 -10.80 3.57 -10.85
C THR A 193 -9.64 2.65 -10.46
N VAL A 194 -9.87 1.69 -9.56
CA VAL A 194 -8.86 0.70 -9.14
C VAL A 194 -8.47 -0.21 -10.31
N ALA A 195 -9.45 -0.63 -11.12
CA ALA A 195 -9.18 -1.40 -12.33
C ALA A 195 -8.30 -0.62 -13.32
N LEU A 196 -8.57 0.68 -13.51
CA LEU A 196 -7.77 1.53 -14.39
C LEU A 196 -6.33 1.68 -13.89
N VAL A 197 -6.13 1.88 -12.58
CA VAL A 197 -4.77 1.90 -11.98
C VAL A 197 -4.05 0.58 -12.23
N GLY A 198 -4.73 -0.56 -12.06
CA GLY A 198 -4.17 -1.88 -12.38
C GLY A 198 -3.78 -2.02 -13.86
N LEU A 199 -4.66 -1.59 -14.77
CA LEU A 199 -4.42 -1.65 -16.22
C LEU A 199 -3.22 -0.80 -16.65
N THR A 200 -3.04 0.39 -16.07
CA THR A 200 -1.88 1.25 -16.41
C THR A 200 -0.53 0.66 -16.05
N LEU A 201 -0.49 -0.29 -15.11
CA LEU A 201 0.73 -0.93 -14.65
C LEU A 201 0.96 -2.29 -15.29
N PHE A 202 -0.04 -2.80 -16.02
CA PHE A 202 0.03 -4.08 -16.69
C PHE A 202 1.16 -4.13 -17.72
N GLU A 203 1.40 -3.04 -18.46
CA GLU A 203 2.48 -2.99 -19.47
C GLU A 203 3.86 -3.18 -18.81
N HIS A 204 4.15 -2.42 -17.76
CA HIS A 204 5.42 -2.55 -17.03
C HIS A 204 5.59 -3.91 -16.35
N ALA A 205 4.52 -4.47 -15.82
CA ALA A 205 4.53 -5.80 -15.22
C ALA A 205 4.72 -6.91 -16.27
N ALA A 206 4.08 -6.77 -17.44
CA ALA A 206 4.21 -7.71 -18.55
C ALA A 206 5.62 -7.69 -19.15
N ASP A 207 6.20 -6.51 -19.34
CA ASP A 207 7.59 -6.37 -19.81
C ASP A 207 8.56 -7.04 -18.85
N ALA A 208 8.41 -6.80 -17.54
CA ALA A 208 9.21 -7.46 -16.51
C ALA A 208 9.04 -8.99 -16.52
N ALA A 209 7.80 -9.48 -16.60
CA ALA A 209 7.50 -10.91 -16.62
C ALA A 209 8.02 -11.61 -17.89
N SER A 210 8.05 -10.90 -19.03
CA SER A 210 8.51 -11.44 -20.31
C SER A 210 10.00 -11.82 -20.31
N GLN A 211 10.82 -11.15 -19.48
CA GLN A 211 12.26 -11.41 -19.39
C GLN A 211 12.55 -12.79 -18.76
N GLN A 212 11.71 -13.25 -17.82
CA GLN A 212 11.93 -14.46 -17.02
C GLN A 212 10.65 -15.29 -16.86
N TRP A 213 10.05 -15.69 -17.99
CA TRP A 213 8.79 -16.44 -18.04
C TRP A 213 8.73 -17.68 -17.12
N GLY A 214 9.86 -18.35 -16.89
CA GLY A 214 9.92 -19.55 -16.01
C GLY A 214 9.80 -19.25 -14.51
N ILE A 215 10.13 -18.02 -14.09
CA ILE A 215 9.98 -17.57 -12.69
C ILE A 215 8.67 -16.79 -12.52
N ALA A 216 8.21 -16.11 -13.57
CA ALA A 216 6.99 -15.30 -13.55
C ALA A 216 5.67 -16.11 -13.59
N ALA A 217 5.72 -17.41 -13.93
CA ALA A 217 4.55 -18.28 -13.96
C ALA A 217 4.17 -18.87 -12.58
N GLY A 218 4.94 -18.57 -11.53
CA GLY A 218 4.79 -19.11 -10.17
C GLY A 218 4.15 -18.15 -9.17
#